data_AF-A0AAW7I045-F1
#
_entry.id   AF-A0AAW7I045-F1
#
_cell.length_a   1.000
_cell.length_b   1.000
_cell.length_c   1.000
_cell.angle_alpha   90.00
_cell.angle_beta   90.00
_cell.angle_gamma   90.00
#
_symmetry.space_group_name_H-M   'P 1'
#
loop_
_entity.id
_entity.type
_entity.pdbx_description
1 polymer ?
#
loop_
_entity_poly.entity_id
_entity_poly.type
_entity_poly.pdbx_seq_one_letter_code
_entity_poly.pdbx_strand_id
1 'polypeptide(L)'
;MHIEITGRMTGKTERLLKEANKRLDEGVEVVIVLAVPASKDFRWLIDEIAKKVPGSYVISYELLNEKNRSHLQTDIQVQLAKLERDQDVVWFFDEFDWYENQEHIQIRQNAYYATTPRPGFDLMNALSDRLIGQLLNKAETFVDTVVVMPCNSVLRADGMDFWGVDYAQA
;
A
#
# COMPACT_ATOMS: atom_id res chain seq x y z
N MET A 1 -0.97 -12.18 2.14
CA MET A 1 -0.43 -10.81 1.95
C MET A 1 0.21 -10.68 0.57
N HIS A 2 0.09 -9.53 -0.09
CA HIS A 2 0.71 -9.25 -1.40
C HIS A 2 1.64 -8.04 -1.31
N ILE A 3 2.87 -8.16 -1.84
CA ILE A 3 3.86 -7.08 -1.87
C ILE A 3 4.36 -6.90 -3.30
N GLU A 4 4.18 -5.70 -3.87
CA GLU A 4 4.66 -5.33 -5.19
C GLU A 4 5.64 -4.14 -5.09
N ILE A 5 6.90 -4.38 -5.45
CA ILE A 5 7.98 -3.40 -5.43
C ILE A 5 8.48 -3.25 -6.87
N THR A 6 8.11 -2.17 -7.55
CA THR A 6 8.47 -2.01 -8.98
C THR A 6 8.79 -0.57 -9.35
N GLY A 7 9.42 -0.36 -10.51
CA GLY A 7 9.81 0.96 -10.99
C GLY A 7 8.63 1.90 -11.24
N ARG A 8 8.93 3.17 -11.51
CA ARG A 8 7.91 4.16 -11.88
C ARG A 8 7.19 3.75 -13.17
N MET A 9 5.91 4.11 -13.27
CA MET A 9 5.08 3.96 -14.49
C MET A 9 4.95 2.52 -15.01
N THR A 10 4.99 1.52 -14.13
CA THR A 10 4.82 0.09 -14.47
C THR A 10 3.37 -0.39 -14.42
N GLY A 11 2.40 0.51 -14.17
CA GLY A 11 0.98 0.15 -14.02
C GLY A 11 0.62 -0.48 -12.66
N LYS A 12 1.43 -0.29 -11.61
CA LYS A 12 1.14 -0.78 -10.24
C LYS A 12 -0.24 -0.38 -9.76
N THR A 13 -0.52 0.91 -9.79
CA THR A 13 -1.81 1.45 -9.33
C THR A 13 -2.95 0.82 -10.12
N GLU A 14 -2.84 0.65 -11.44
CA GLU A 14 -3.87 -0.02 -12.24
C GLU A 14 -4.10 -1.48 -11.82
N ARG A 15 -3.03 -2.25 -11.55
CA ARG A 15 -3.15 -3.62 -11.03
C ARG A 15 -3.78 -3.66 -9.64
N LEU A 16 -3.37 -2.74 -8.76
CA LEU A 16 -3.90 -2.59 -7.41
C LEU A 16 -5.42 -2.27 -7.45
N LEU A 17 -5.86 -1.35 -8.31
CA LEU A 17 -7.28 -1.03 -8.48
C LEU A 17 -8.08 -2.17 -9.13
N LYS A 18 -7.47 -2.94 -10.04
CA LYS A 18 -8.11 -4.11 -10.64
C LYS A 18 -8.38 -5.19 -9.59
N GLU A 19 -7.41 -5.45 -8.72
CA GLU A 19 -7.58 -6.41 -7.62
C GLU A 19 -8.59 -5.89 -6.58
N ALA A 20 -8.58 -4.59 -6.28
CA ALA A 20 -9.58 -3.97 -5.41
C ALA A 20 -11.02 -4.17 -5.91
N ASN A 21 -11.28 -3.97 -7.20
CA ASN A 21 -12.58 -4.25 -7.80
C ASN A 21 -12.97 -5.73 -7.67
N LYS A 22 -12.02 -6.64 -7.92
CA LYS A 22 -12.26 -8.07 -7.77
C LYS A 22 -12.68 -8.44 -6.35
N ARG A 23 -12.04 -7.84 -5.33
CA ARG A 23 -12.42 -8.07 -3.91
C ARG A 23 -13.81 -7.52 -3.58
N LEU A 24 -14.18 -6.38 -4.14
CA LEU A 24 -15.56 -5.87 -4.03
C LEU A 24 -16.57 -6.82 -4.69
N ASP A 25 -16.26 -7.37 -5.86
CA ASP A 25 -17.12 -8.35 -6.54
C ASP A 25 -17.28 -9.65 -5.73
N GLU A 26 -16.27 -10.00 -4.92
CA GLU A 26 -16.32 -11.10 -3.94
C GLU A 26 -17.12 -10.75 -2.67
N GLY A 27 -17.64 -9.52 -2.55
CA GLY A 27 -18.42 -9.05 -1.41
C GLY A 27 -17.58 -8.56 -0.22
N VAL A 28 -16.29 -8.31 -0.43
CA VAL A 28 -15.35 -7.89 0.61
C VAL A 28 -15.31 -6.36 0.73
N GLU A 29 -15.31 -5.83 1.95
CA GLU A 29 -15.10 -4.40 2.18
C GLU A 29 -13.63 -4.02 1.84
N VAL A 30 -13.46 -2.97 1.04
CA VAL A 30 -12.15 -2.55 0.50
C VAL A 30 -11.79 -1.14 0.94
N VAL A 31 -10.56 -0.98 1.43
CA VAL A 31 -9.94 0.33 1.71
C VAL A 31 -8.72 0.54 0.83
N ILE A 32 -8.67 1.66 0.12
CA ILE A 32 -7.53 2.10 -0.69
C ILE A 32 -6.90 3.32 -0.03
N VAL A 33 -5.62 3.23 0.29
CA VAL A 33 -4.82 4.30 0.88
C VAL A 33 -3.88 4.84 -0.18
N LEU A 34 -3.90 6.16 -0.39
CA LEU A 34 -3.09 6.84 -1.38
C LEU A 34 -1.96 7.64 -0.74
N ALA A 35 -0.80 7.70 -1.41
CA ALA A 35 0.34 8.55 -1.08
C ALA A 35 0.09 10.05 -1.37
N VAL A 36 -1.05 10.60 -0.94
CA VAL A 36 -1.37 12.02 -1.05
C VAL A 36 -1.84 12.60 0.29
N PRO A 37 -1.52 13.87 0.60
CA PRO A 37 -2.05 14.56 1.77
C PRO A 37 -3.58 14.65 1.77
N ALA A 38 -4.20 14.82 2.94
CA ALA A 38 -5.65 15.00 3.10
C ALA A 38 -6.14 16.41 2.72
N SER A 39 -5.29 17.22 2.06
CA SER A 39 -5.63 18.58 1.68
C SER A 39 -6.61 18.63 0.50
N LYS A 40 -7.31 19.76 0.36
CA LYS A 40 -8.27 19.98 -0.74
C LYS A 40 -7.61 19.91 -2.13
N ASP A 41 -6.31 20.20 -2.22
CA ASP A 41 -5.58 20.22 -3.49
C ASP A 41 -5.39 18.83 -4.11
N PHE A 42 -5.49 17.77 -3.29
CA PHE A 42 -5.39 16.38 -3.74
C PHE A 42 -6.73 15.64 -3.74
N ARG A 43 -7.82 16.33 -3.38
CA ARG A 43 -9.15 15.72 -3.30
C ARG A 43 -9.59 15.10 -4.62
N TRP A 44 -9.23 15.73 -5.74
CA TRP A 44 -9.55 15.24 -7.07
C TRP A 44 -9.00 13.83 -7.33
N LEU A 45 -7.82 13.49 -6.80
CA LEU A 45 -7.23 12.17 -6.99
C LEU A 45 -7.99 11.11 -6.21
N ILE A 46 -8.35 11.40 -4.95
CA ILE A 46 -9.21 10.53 -4.13
C ILE A 46 -10.52 10.27 -4.87
N ASP A 47 -11.18 11.32 -5.38
CA ASP A 47 -12.44 11.19 -6.09
C ASP A 47 -12.27 10.45 -7.44
N GLU A 48 -11.14 10.62 -8.14
CA GLU A 48 -10.82 9.87 -9.36
C GLU A 48 -10.68 8.37 -9.09
N ILE A 49 -9.92 8.01 -8.05
CA ILE A 49 -9.71 6.61 -7.66
C ILE A 49 -11.03 5.99 -7.18
N ALA A 50 -11.82 6.72 -6.40
CA ALA A 50 -13.14 6.25 -5.95
C ALA A 50 -14.10 5.98 -7.12
N LYS A 51 -14.01 6.75 -8.22
CA LYS A 51 -14.78 6.47 -9.45
C LYS A 51 -14.32 5.20 -10.17
N LYS A 52 -13.03 4.86 -10.10
CA LYS A 52 -12.47 3.64 -10.70
C LYS A 52 -12.74 2.38 -9.88
N VAL A 53 -13.06 2.54 -8.59
CA VAL A 53 -13.37 1.44 -7.67
C VAL A 53 -14.63 1.78 -6.86
N PRO A 54 -15.82 1.81 -7.48
CA PRO A 54 -17.06 2.20 -6.82
C PRO A 54 -17.38 1.26 -5.65
N GLY A 55 -17.69 1.81 -4.48
CA GLY A 55 -17.97 1.04 -3.26
C GLY A 55 -16.77 0.84 -2.34
N SER A 56 -15.55 1.21 -2.77
CA SER A 56 -14.39 1.26 -1.89
C SER A 56 -14.35 2.51 -1.00
N TYR A 57 -13.63 2.42 0.11
CA TYR A 57 -13.20 3.57 0.90
C TYR A 57 -11.83 4.05 0.41
N VAL A 58 -11.76 5.23 -0.20
CA VAL A 58 -10.50 5.82 -0.67
C VAL A 58 -10.06 6.93 0.28
N ILE A 59 -8.86 6.80 0.86
CA ILE A 59 -8.35 7.74 1.86
C ILE A 59 -6.91 8.17 1.60
N SER A 60 -6.56 9.33 2.14
CA SER A 60 -5.18 9.79 2.27
C SER A 60 -4.45 8.97 3.35
N TYR A 61 -3.15 8.72 3.17
CA TYR A 61 -2.31 8.12 4.20
C TYR A 61 -2.30 8.91 5.53
N GLU A 62 -2.51 10.22 5.50
CA GLU A 62 -2.52 11.05 6.71
C GLU A 62 -3.66 10.65 7.65
N LEU A 63 -4.74 10.11 7.10
CA LEU A 63 -5.89 9.63 7.87
C LEU A 63 -5.60 8.30 8.57
N LEU A 64 -4.48 7.62 8.32
CA LEU A 64 -4.04 6.48 9.14
C LEU A 64 -3.65 6.92 10.55
N ASN A 65 -3.19 8.17 10.72
CA ASN A 65 -2.93 8.73 12.04
C ASN A 65 -4.24 9.25 12.65
N GLU A 66 -4.70 8.63 13.74
CA GLU A 66 -5.92 9.03 14.44
C GLU A 66 -5.91 10.50 14.87
N LYS A 67 -4.75 11.08 15.21
CA LYS A 67 -4.65 12.50 15.60
C LYS A 67 -5.05 13.44 14.45
N ASN A 68 -4.82 13.00 13.23
CA ASN A 68 -5.18 13.75 12.03
C ASN A 68 -6.67 13.63 11.70
N ARG A 69 -7.45 12.77 12.37
CA ARG A 69 -8.89 12.58 12.08
C ARG A 69 -9.81 13.57 12.78
N SER A 70 -9.28 14.40 13.68
CA SER A 70 -10.07 15.33 14.51
C SER A 70 -10.94 16.30 13.71
N HIS A 71 -10.55 16.61 12.47
CA HIS A 71 -11.30 17.49 11.56
C HIS A 71 -12.37 16.76 10.73
N LEU A 72 -12.42 15.43 10.76
CA LEU A 72 -13.42 14.63 10.06
C LEU A 72 -14.74 14.64 10.83
N GLN A 73 -15.84 14.45 10.09
CA GLN A 73 -17.16 14.24 10.71
C GLN A 73 -17.14 12.96 11.56
N THR A 74 -17.88 12.96 12.67
CA THR A 74 -17.85 11.89 13.69
C THR A 74 -18.21 10.52 13.09
N ASP A 75 -19.17 10.47 12.18
CA ASP A 75 -19.58 9.25 11.47
C ASP A 75 -18.44 8.66 10.62
N ILE A 76 -17.67 9.52 9.93
CA ILE A 76 -16.49 9.09 9.16
C ILE A 76 -15.42 8.53 10.10
N GLN A 77 -15.19 9.16 11.25
CA GLN A 77 -14.22 8.67 12.23
C GLN A 77 -14.63 7.29 12.77
N VAL A 78 -15.90 7.11 13.12
CA VAL A 78 -16.46 5.83 13.59
C VAL A 78 -16.33 4.75 12.51
N GLN A 79 -16.62 5.10 11.25
CA GLN A 79 -16.50 4.16 10.14
C GLN A 79 -15.06 3.72 9.91
N LEU A 80 -14.08 4.64 9.89
CA LEU A 80 -12.66 4.27 9.77
C LEU A 80 -12.20 3.39 10.93
N ALA A 81 -12.59 3.73 12.16
CA ALA A 81 -12.26 2.92 13.33
C ALA A 81 -12.88 1.52 13.28
N LYS A 82 -14.08 1.37 12.68
CA LYS A 82 -14.68 0.06 12.40
C LYS A 82 -13.83 -0.72 11.40
N LEU A 83 -13.51 -0.12 10.25
CA LEU A 83 -12.74 -0.76 9.17
C LEU A 83 -11.35 -1.20 9.63
N GLU A 84 -10.73 -0.46 10.56
CA GLU A 84 -9.40 -0.81 11.07
C GLU A 84 -9.39 -2.05 11.95
N ARG A 85 -10.47 -2.29 12.70
CA ARG A 85 -10.62 -3.43 13.61
C ARG A 85 -11.12 -4.69 12.92
N ASP A 86 -11.81 -4.51 11.79
CA ASP A 86 -12.34 -5.59 11.00
C ASP A 86 -11.20 -6.32 10.26
N GLN A 87 -11.10 -7.63 10.49
CA GLN A 87 -10.07 -8.48 9.88
C GLN A 87 -10.44 -8.94 8.48
N ASP A 88 -11.72 -8.86 8.10
CA ASP A 88 -12.19 -9.26 6.79
C ASP A 88 -12.04 -8.14 5.75
N VAL A 89 -11.88 -6.89 6.21
CA VAL A 89 -11.58 -5.74 5.34
C VAL A 89 -10.21 -5.90 4.70
N VAL A 90 -10.15 -5.74 3.38
CA VAL A 90 -8.91 -5.79 2.60
C VAL A 90 -8.38 -4.38 2.35
N TRP A 91 -7.12 -4.17 2.72
CA TRP A 91 -6.44 -2.89 2.60
C TRP A 91 -5.46 -2.89 1.44
N PHE A 92 -5.48 -1.84 0.64
CA PHE A 92 -4.58 -1.60 -0.48
C PHE A 92 -3.80 -0.31 -0.24
N PHE A 93 -2.47 -0.40 -0.18
CA PHE A 93 -1.57 0.72 0.06
C PHE A 93 -0.79 1.04 -1.21
N ASP A 94 -1.13 2.15 -1.86
CA ASP A 94 -0.48 2.63 -3.08
C ASP A 94 0.66 3.60 -2.75
N GLU A 95 1.85 3.30 -3.29
CA GLU A 95 3.08 4.06 -3.05
C GLU A 95 3.40 4.23 -1.55
N PHE A 96 3.22 3.17 -0.76
CA PHE A 96 3.34 3.20 0.70
C PHE A 96 4.69 3.68 1.23
N ASP A 97 5.77 3.43 0.49
CA ASP A 97 7.10 3.87 0.90
C ASP A 97 7.27 5.39 0.76
N TRP A 98 6.34 6.06 0.06
CA TRP A 98 6.26 7.51 -0.05
C TRP A 98 5.44 8.18 1.04
N TYR A 99 4.90 7.44 2.01
CA TYR A 99 4.21 8.06 3.14
C TYR A 99 5.23 8.72 4.06
N GLU A 100 4.91 9.87 4.62
CA GLU A 100 5.83 10.57 5.54
C GLU A 100 5.94 9.86 6.90
N ASN A 101 4.85 9.27 7.38
CA ASN A 101 4.76 8.63 8.69
C ASN A 101 4.38 7.14 8.54
N GLN A 102 5.30 6.34 7.98
CA GLN A 102 5.07 4.92 7.69
C GLN A 102 4.76 4.08 8.94
N GLU A 103 5.15 4.54 10.13
CA GLU A 103 4.91 3.88 11.42
C GLU A 103 3.43 3.76 11.79
N HIS A 104 2.55 4.54 11.15
CA HIS A 104 1.10 4.43 11.32
C HIS A 104 0.47 3.34 10.44
N ILE A 105 1.24 2.75 9.52
CA ILE A 105 0.76 1.66 8.69
C ILE A 105 0.82 0.37 9.50
N GLN A 106 -0.36 -0.16 9.83
CA GLN A 106 -0.47 -1.48 10.43
C GLN A 106 -0.25 -2.55 9.33
N ILE A 107 0.72 -3.44 9.53
CA ILE A 107 0.94 -4.57 8.62
C ILE A 107 -0.18 -5.60 8.81
N ARG A 108 -0.92 -5.87 7.74
CA ARG A 108 -2.10 -6.74 7.71
C ARG A 108 -1.83 -7.96 6.82
N GLN A 109 -2.25 -9.14 7.26
CA GLN A 109 -2.03 -10.39 6.52
C GLN A 109 -2.83 -10.47 5.22
N ASN A 110 -3.99 -9.83 5.14
CA ASN A 110 -4.86 -9.82 3.97
C ASN A 110 -4.70 -8.55 3.10
N ALA A 111 -3.59 -7.81 3.22
CA ALA A 111 -3.41 -6.54 2.51
C ALA A 111 -2.48 -6.63 1.29
N TYR A 112 -2.60 -5.60 0.45
CA TYR A 112 -1.81 -5.35 -0.76
C TYR A 112 -0.94 -4.11 -0.56
N TYR A 113 0.35 -4.28 -0.75
CA TYR A 113 1.35 -3.23 -0.58
C TYR A 113 2.06 -3.01 -1.90
N ALA A 114 1.78 -1.90 -2.59
CA ALA A 114 2.44 -1.57 -3.86
C ALA A 114 3.28 -0.31 -3.71
N THR A 115 4.52 -0.32 -4.18
CA THR A 115 5.36 0.89 -4.15
C THR A 115 6.48 0.90 -5.18
N THR A 116 6.97 2.10 -5.47
CA THR A 116 8.29 2.37 -5.99
C THR A 116 9.19 2.76 -4.83
N PRO A 117 10.30 2.06 -4.56
CA PRO A 117 11.18 2.41 -3.44
C PRO A 117 11.73 3.84 -3.55
N ARG A 118 11.74 4.57 -2.43
CA ARG A 118 12.51 5.81 -2.30
C ARG A 118 14.01 5.53 -2.46
N PRO A 119 14.79 6.49 -2.99
CA PRO A 119 16.23 6.36 -3.14
C PRO A 119 16.93 5.90 -1.85
N GLY A 120 17.96 5.07 -2.00
CA GLY A 120 18.73 4.51 -0.88
C GLY A 120 18.08 3.29 -0.21
N PHE A 121 17.01 2.74 -0.78
CA PHE A 121 16.57 1.39 -0.41
C PHE A 121 17.44 0.34 -1.09
N ASP A 122 18.00 -0.58 -0.29
CA ASP A 122 18.71 -1.75 -0.78
C ASP A 122 17.87 -3.00 -0.52
N LEU A 123 17.34 -3.60 -1.58
CA LEU A 123 16.55 -4.83 -1.49
C LEU A 123 17.35 -6.01 -0.92
N MET A 124 18.68 -6.02 -1.12
CA MET A 124 19.57 -7.09 -0.63
C MET A 124 19.90 -6.95 0.85
N ASN A 125 19.56 -5.80 1.45
CA ASN A 125 19.76 -5.53 2.87
C ASN A 125 18.43 -5.10 3.51
N ALA A 126 17.46 -6.01 3.48
CA ALA A 126 16.11 -5.81 4.03
C ALA A 126 16.05 -5.69 5.56
N LEU A 127 17.18 -5.75 6.27
CA LEU A 127 17.31 -5.41 7.69
C LEU A 127 17.20 -3.89 7.86
N SER A 128 15.99 -3.36 7.68
CA SER A 128 15.68 -1.94 7.74
C SER A 128 14.43 -1.71 8.60
N ASP A 129 14.45 -0.65 9.40
CA ASP A 129 13.27 -0.17 10.12
C ASP A 129 12.18 0.38 9.19
N ARG A 130 12.47 0.58 7.91
CA ARG A 130 11.50 1.00 6.90
C ARG A 130 10.42 -0.05 6.72
N LEU A 131 9.18 0.37 6.45
CA LEU A 131 8.06 -0.55 6.31
C LEU A 131 8.32 -1.63 5.24
N ILE A 132 8.92 -1.26 4.12
CA ILE A 132 9.28 -2.19 3.05
C ILE A 132 10.20 -3.33 3.56
N GLY A 133 11.16 -3.04 4.44
CA GLY A 133 12.01 -4.05 5.07
C GLY A 133 11.23 -4.92 6.07
N GLN A 134 10.39 -4.30 6.90
CA GLN A 134 9.50 -5.03 7.82
C GLN A 134 8.54 -5.98 7.09
N LEU A 135 7.99 -5.56 5.95
CA LEU A 135 7.12 -6.36 5.09
C LEU A 135 7.87 -7.56 4.49
N LEU A 136 9.09 -7.34 3.97
CA LEU A 136 9.93 -8.41 3.42
C LEU A 136 10.36 -9.42 4.50
N ASN A 137 10.69 -8.97 5.71
CA ASN A 137 11.01 -9.87 6.83
C ASN A 137 9.80 -10.71 7.27
N LYS A 138 8.57 -10.20 7.09
CA LYS A 138 7.33 -10.95 7.32
C LYS A 138 6.93 -11.81 6.11
N ALA A 139 7.60 -11.66 4.97
CA ALA A 139 7.25 -12.37 3.76
C ALA A 139 7.50 -13.88 3.87
N GLU A 140 8.52 -14.27 4.61
CA GLU A 140 8.83 -15.69 4.85
C GLU A 140 7.74 -16.45 5.63
N THR A 141 6.79 -15.74 6.26
CA THR A 141 5.75 -16.36 7.11
C THR A 141 4.31 -16.17 6.63
N PHE A 142 3.98 -15.09 5.90
CA PHE A 142 2.58 -14.72 5.64
C PHE A 142 2.30 -14.21 4.21
N VAL A 143 3.23 -14.37 3.27
CA VAL A 143 3.08 -13.82 1.91
C VAL A 143 2.65 -14.88 0.91
N ASP A 144 1.62 -14.51 0.14
CA ASP A 144 1.12 -15.29 -0.97
C ASP A 144 1.84 -14.92 -2.27
N THR A 145 2.34 -13.67 -2.38
CA THR A 145 3.09 -13.18 -3.55
C THR A 145 3.99 -11.99 -3.20
N VAL A 146 5.27 -12.06 -3.57
CA VAL A 146 6.18 -10.91 -3.67
C VAL A 146 6.51 -10.71 -5.15
N VAL A 147 6.28 -9.51 -5.69
CA VAL A 147 6.68 -9.12 -7.03
C VAL A 147 7.74 -8.04 -6.92
N VAL A 148 8.95 -8.32 -7.41
CA VAL A 148 10.02 -7.31 -7.53
C VAL A 148 10.39 -7.14 -9.00
N MET A 149 10.06 -5.99 -9.60
CA MET A 149 10.47 -5.68 -10.98
C MET A 149 11.58 -4.64 -11.00
N PRO A 150 12.46 -4.64 -12.01
CA PRO A 150 13.53 -3.65 -12.13
C PRO A 150 12.98 -2.22 -12.08
N CYS A 151 13.61 -1.42 -11.24
CA CYS A 151 13.34 0.00 -11.11
C CYS A 151 14.55 0.76 -11.65
N ASN A 152 14.38 1.77 -12.51
CA ASN A 152 15.47 2.70 -12.87
C ASN A 152 16.06 3.47 -11.66
N SER A 153 15.51 3.27 -10.46
CA SER A 153 16.12 3.65 -9.19
C SER A 153 17.02 2.51 -8.72
N VAL A 154 18.33 2.73 -8.75
CA VAL A 154 19.38 1.84 -8.23
C VAL A 154 18.91 1.10 -6.97
N LEU A 155 18.55 -0.18 -7.14
CA LEU A 155 17.96 -1.04 -6.10
C LEU A 155 19.01 -1.73 -5.21
N ARG A 156 20.28 -1.60 -5.59
CA ARG A 156 21.47 -2.13 -4.91
C ARG A 156 22.52 -1.04 -4.78
N ALA A 157 23.28 -1.04 -3.68
CA ALA A 157 24.35 -0.06 -3.48
C ALA A 157 25.44 -0.04 -4.58
N ASP A 158 25.53 -1.09 -5.40
CA ASP A 158 26.50 -1.24 -6.50
C ASP A 158 26.01 -0.76 -7.87
N GLY A 159 24.79 -0.21 -7.98
CA GLY A 159 24.29 0.37 -9.23
C GLY A 159 23.57 -0.61 -10.17
N MET A 160 23.39 -1.88 -9.78
CA MET A 160 22.77 -2.89 -10.63
C MET A 160 21.24 -2.94 -10.49
N ASP A 161 20.54 -3.03 -11.62
CA ASP A 161 19.09 -3.28 -11.68
C ASP A 161 18.78 -4.70 -11.19
N PHE A 162 17.82 -4.80 -10.28
CA PHE A 162 17.39 -6.07 -9.71
C PHE A 162 16.36 -6.77 -10.63
N TRP A 163 16.55 -8.06 -10.86
CA TRP A 163 15.64 -8.91 -11.64
C TRP A 163 15.01 -9.96 -10.73
N GLY A 164 13.80 -9.70 -10.21
CA GLY A 164 12.86 -10.70 -9.67
C GLY A 164 13.30 -11.48 -8.43
N VAL A 165 12.51 -11.41 -7.35
CA VAL A 165 12.38 -12.56 -6.43
C VAL A 165 10.94 -13.03 -6.54
N ASP A 166 10.71 -14.12 -7.26
CA ASP A 166 9.46 -14.87 -7.17
C ASP A 166 9.58 -15.85 -6.01
N TYR A 167 8.93 -15.54 -4.88
CA TYR A 167 8.58 -16.57 -3.91
C TYR A 167 7.23 -17.16 -4.34
N ALA A 168 7.27 -18.11 -5.26
CA ALA A 168 6.16 -19.04 -5.42
C ALA A 168 6.21 -20.00 -4.22
N GLN A 169 5.13 -20.07 -3.42
CA GLN A 169 5.01 -21.11 -2.41
C GLN A 169 5.19 -22.49 -3.07
N ALA A 170 6.06 -23.31 -2.48
CA ALA A 170 6.15 -24.75 -2.72
C ALA A 170 5.05 -25.50 -1.97
#